data_AF-A0A382HE41-F1
#
_entry.id   AF-A0A382HE41-F1
#
_cell.length_a   1.000
_cell.length_b   1.000
_cell.length_c   1.000
_cell.angle_alpha   90.00
_cell.angle_beta   90.00
_cell.angle_gamma   90.00
#
_symmetry.space_group_name_H-M   'P 1'
#
loop_
_entity.id
_entity.type
_entity.pdbx_description
1 polymer ?
#
loop_
_entity_poly.entity_id
_entity_poly.type
_entity_poly.pdbx_seq_one_letter_code
_entity_poly.pdbx_strand_id
1 'polypeptide(L)'
;MQALIRGLDRDGSDLSPVDAQRLGERTYTTWRDTQGLFAPGRLDFLLVPDMGTTITNSFVFTTEDLNDEALARLGLEPDLSARLSDHLIVTADLRFD
;
A
#
# COMPACT_ATOMS: atom_id res chain seq x y z
N MET A 1 -14.72 -4.91 -0.04
CA MET A 1 -14.08 -5.08 1.29
C MET A 1 -14.69 -6.23 2.09
N GLN A 2 -15.98 -6.20 2.44
CA GLN A 2 -16.62 -7.24 3.27
C GLN A 2 -16.38 -8.70 2.80
N ALA A 3 -16.46 -8.96 1.50
CA ALA A 3 -16.17 -10.29 0.95
C ALA A 3 -14.70 -10.73 1.06
N LEU A 4 -13.77 -9.79 1.27
CA LEU A 4 -12.33 -10.05 1.36
C LEU A 4 -11.85 -10.30 2.79
N ILE A 5 -12.63 -9.91 3.81
CA ILE A 5 -12.17 -9.93 5.21
C ILE A 5 -12.92 -10.94 6.09
N ARG A 6 -14.14 -11.31 5.70
CA ARG A 6 -15.10 -11.89 6.64
C ARG A 6 -14.70 -13.26 7.18
N GLY A 7 -14.55 -13.35 8.50
CA GLY A 7 -14.29 -14.63 9.19
C GLY A 7 -13.00 -15.34 8.75
N LEU A 8 -12.02 -14.59 8.24
CA LEU A 8 -10.77 -15.13 7.72
C LEU A 8 -9.63 -15.08 8.73
N ASP A 9 -9.82 -14.47 9.90
CA ASP A 9 -8.84 -14.57 10.98
C ASP A 9 -8.90 -15.94 11.67
N ARG A 10 -7.84 -16.27 12.43
CA ARG A 10 -7.65 -17.57 13.09
C ARG A 10 -8.70 -17.88 14.14
N ASP A 11 -9.28 -16.87 14.79
CA ASP A 11 -10.36 -17.01 15.77
C ASP A 11 -11.76 -16.90 15.12
N GLY A 12 -11.82 -16.74 13.80
CA GLY A 12 -13.06 -16.55 13.05
C GLY A 12 -13.58 -15.12 13.01
N SER A 13 -12.80 -14.14 13.48
CA SER A 13 -13.07 -12.72 13.28
C SER A 13 -12.76 -12.26 11.84
N ASP A 14 -13.03 -10.99 11.54
CA ASP A 14 -12.70 -10.38 10.26
C ASP A 14 -11.24 -9.92 10.25
N LEU A 15 -10.52 -10.13 9.14
CA LEU A 15 -9.21 -9.51 8.96
C LEU A 15 -9.32 -7.98 8.94
N SER A 16 -8.33 -7.32 9.53
CA SER A 16 -8.22 -5.86 9.51
C SER A 16 -7.54 -5.37 8.23
N PRO A 17 -8.18 -4.50 7.43
CA PRO A 17 -7.53 -3.89 6.28
C PRO A 17 -6.53 -2.81 6.74
N VAL A 18 -5.35 -2.80 6.12
CA VAL A 18 -4.36 -1.73 6.35
C VAL A 18 -4.83 -0.43 5.72
N ASP A 19 -4.77 0.65 6.51
CA ASP A 19 -5.14 2.01 6.11
C ASP A 19 -3.94 2.79 5.52
N ALA A 20 -3.45 2.34 4.36
CA ALA A 20 -2.28 2.93 3.69
C ALA A 20 -2.67 4.03 2.71
N GLN A 21 -2.52 5.31 3.10
CA GLN A 21 -2.69 6.44 2.17
C GLN A 21 -1.43 6.68 1.33
N ARG A 22 -1.62 7.23 0.14
CA ARG A 22 -0.52 7.72 -0.71
C ARG A 22 0.28 8.81 0.02
N LEU A 23 1.61 8.72 -0.01
CA LEU A 23 2.47 9.76 0.58
C LEU A 23 2.15 11.13 -0.03
N GLY A 24 1.92 12.12 0.84
CA GLY A 24 1.62 13.50 0.42
C GLY A 24 0.21 13.71 -0.15
N GLU A 25 -0.64 12.69 -0.20
CA GLU A 25 -1.97 12.75 -0.78
C GLU A 25 -3.04 12.23 0.19
N ARG A 26 -4.32 12.46 -0.15
CA ARG A 26 -5.48 11.91 0.58
C ARG A 26 -6.19 10.86 -0.29
N THR A 27 -5.41 9.99 -0.92
CA THR A 27 -5.90 8.91 -1.80
C THR A 27 -5.35 7.57 -1.35
N TYR A 28 -5.97 6.49 -1.82
CA TYR A 28 -5.53 5.10 -1.58
C TYR A 28 -5.18 4.41 -2.91
N THR A 29 -4.78 5.18 -3.92
CA THR A 29 -4.48 4.66 -5.25
C THR A 29 -3.32 3.68 -5.16
N THR A 30 -3.52 2.46 -5.63
CA THR A 30 -2.49 1.40 -5.69
C THR A 30 -2.25 0.91 -7.10
N TRP A 31 -3.04 1.36 -8.07
CA TRP A 31 -2.88 1.06 -9.47
C TRP A 31 -3.11 2.30 -10.34
N ARG A 32 -2.30 2.47 -11.38
CA ARG A 32 -2.46 3.51 -12.41
C ARG A 32 -2.01 2.99 -13.77
N ASP A 33 -2.76 3.31 -14.81
CA ASP A 33 -2.33 3.14 -16.19
C ASP A 33 -2.55 4.46 -16.94
N THR A 34 -1.46 5.05 -17.44
CA THR A 34 -1.52 6.33 -18.16
C THR A 34 -1.97 6.18 -19.61
N GLN A 35 -1.97 4.95 -20.14
CA GLN A 35 -2.36 4.63 -21.51
C GLN A 35 -3.74 3.96 -21.58
N GLY A 36 -4.30 3.58 -20.42
CA GLY A 36 -5.55 2.86 -20.29
C GLY A 36 -6.80 3.73 -20.30
N LEU A 37 -7.95 3.08 -20.31
CA LEU A 37 -9.27 3.71 -20.26
C LEU A 37 -9.82 3.92 -18.85
N PHE A 38 -9.16 3.33 -17.84
CA PHE A 38 -9.62 3.37 -16.46
C PHE A 38 -8.85 4.42 -15.67
N ALA A 39 -9.57 5.19 -14.85
CA ALA A 39 -8.93 6.09 -13.90
C ALA A 39 -8.09 5.30 -12.88
N PRO A 40 -7.00 5.88 -12.35
CA PRO A 40 -6.26 5.28 -11.25
C PRO A 40 -7.16 4.91 -10.07
N GLY A 41 -6.87 3.80 -9.40
CA GLY A 41 -7.74 3.26 -8.37
C GLY A 41 -7.01 2.46 -7.29
N ARG A 42 -7.77 2.06 -6.26
CA ARG A 42 -7.32 1.12 -5.22
C ARG A 42 -7.70 -0.30 -5.64
N LEU A 43 -6.71 -1.08 -6.06
CA LEU A 43 -6.88 -2.48 -6.44
C LEU A 43 -6.13 -3.45 -5.52
N ASP A 44 -5.20 -2.95 -4.71
CA ASP A 44 -4.34 -3.72 -3.83
C ASP A 44 -4.70 -3.45 -2.36
N PHE A 45 -4.71 -4.53 -1.59
CA PHE A 45 -5.12 -4.51 -0.19
C PHE A 45 -4.18 -5.40 0.62
N LEU A 46 -3.67 -4.86 1.72
CA LEU A 46 -3.05 -5.65 2.78
C LEU A 46 -4.12 -5.89 3.86
N LEU A 47 -4.31 -7.15 4.21
CA LEU A 47 -5.24 -7.61 5.25
C LEU A 47 -4.42 -8.34 6.31
N VAL A 48 -4.58 -7.97 7.57
CA VAL A 48 -3.81 -8.53 8.69
C VAL A 48 -4.75 -9.09 9.76
N PRO A 49 -4.29 -10.05 10.58
CA PRO A 49 -5.05 -10.48 11.76
C PRO A 49 -5.44 -9.30 12.64
N ASP A 50 -6.65 -9.31 13.18
CA ASP A 50 -7.11 -8.29 14.14
C ASP A 50 -6.60 -8.59 15.55
N MET A 51 -6.28 -9.85 15.84
CA MET A 51 -5.69 -10.28 17.11
C MET A 51 -4.16 -10.33 17.04
N GLY A 52 -3.50 -9.70 18.02
CA GLY A 52 -2.04 -9.79 18.22
C GLY A 52 -1.19 -9.14 17.12
N THR A 53 -1.79 -8.35 16.23
CA THR A 53 -1.07 -7.56 15.22
C THR A 53 -1.44 -6.08 15.37
N THR A 54 -0.42 -5.24 15.52
CA THR A 54 -0.58 -3.79 15.49
C THR A 54 0.08 -3.24 14.23
N ILE A 55 -0.67 -2.47 13.43
CA ILE A 55 -0.11 -1.68 12.33
C ILE A 55 0.50 -0.42 12.93
N THR A 56 1.82 -0.26 12.82
CA THR A 56 2.56 0.86 13.41
C THR A 56 2.79 2.01 12.44
N ASN A 57 2.81 1.71 11.14
CA ASN A 57 2.92 2.68 10.07
C ASN A 57 2.39 2.04 8.77
N SER A 58 1.87 2.84 7.85
CA SER A 58 1.45 2.35 6.54
C SER A 58 1.30 3.48 5.54
N PHE A 59 1.74 3.23 4.30
CA PHE A 59 1.64 4.19 3.21
C PHE A 59 1.73 3.50 1.86
N VAL A 60 1.24 4.18 0.83
CA VAL A 60 1.47 3.83 -0.56
C VAL A 60 2.42 4.85 -1.16
N PHE A 61 3.37 4.42 -1.98
CA PHE A 61 4.27 5.34 -2.66
C PHE A 61 4.74 4.79 -4.00
N THR A 62 5.31 5.69 -4.78
CA THR A 62 6.17 5.36 -5.91
C THR A 62 7.52 6.06 -5.73
N THR A 63 8.57 5.60 -6.40
CA THR A 63 9.86 6.30 -6.38
C THR A 63 9.76 7.71 -6.96
N GLU A 64 8.75 7.99 -7.78
CA GLU A 64 8.49 9.32 -8.34
C GLU A 64 7.87 10.29 -7.31
N ASP A 65 7.32 9.77 -6.22
CA ASP A 65 6.80 10.60 -5.11
C ASP A 65 7.95 11.08 -4.19
N LEU A 66 9.16 10.52 -4.32
CA LEU A 66 10.31 10.80 -3.44
C LEU A 66 11.16 11.96 -3.96
N ASN A 67 11.65 12.81 -3.05
CA ASN A 67 12.61 13.85 -3.39
C ASN A 67 14.03 13.27 -3.55
N ASP A 68 14.93 14.06 -4.17
CA ASP A 68 16.31 13.64 -4.45
C ASP A 68 17.07 13.21 -3.18
N GLU A 69 16.83 13.86 -2.05
CA GLU A 69 17.43 13.51 -0.77
C GLU A 69 17.00 12.10 -0.30
N ALA A 70 15.71 11.81 -0.38
CA ALA A 70 15.17 10.50 -0.01
C ALA A 70 15.64 9.41 -0.98
N LEU A 71 15.65 9.68 -2.29
CA LEU A 71 16.16 8.77 -3.31
C LEU A 71 17.64 8.44 -3.07
N ALA A 72 18.49 9.45 -2.84
CA ALA A 72 19.90 9.25 -2.55
C ALA A 72 20.12 8.47 -1.24
N ARG A 73 19.39 8.82 -0.17
CA ARG A 73 19.47 8.15 1.13
C ARG A 73 19.05 6.67 1.05
N LEU A 74 18.08 6.34 0.20
CA LEU A 74 17.56 4.98 0.04
C LEU A 74 18.25 4.20 -1.10
N GLY A 75 19.12 4.84 -1.89
CA GLY A 75 19.77 4.22 -3.03
C GLY A 75 18.80 3.85 -4.16
N LEU A 76 17.75 4.65 -4.36
CA LEU A 76 16.70 4.41 -5.35
C LEU A 76 16.89 5.30 -6.57
N GLU A 77 16.62 4.75 -7.76
CA GLU A 77 16.55 5.54 -8.98
C GLU A 77 15.21 6.27 -9.08
N PRO A 78 15.19 7.51 -9.60
CA PRO A 78 13.92 8.14 -9.99
C PRO A 78 13.22 7.29 -11.06
N ASP A 79 11.89 7.33 -11.09
CA ASP A 79 11.04 6.62 -12.06
C ASP A 79 11.18 5.09 -12.10
N LEU A 80 11.88 4.49 -11.13
CA LEU A 80 12.10 3.04 -11.07
C LEU A 80 10.78 2.29 -10.96
N SER A 81 9.89 2.69 -10.06
CA SER A 81 8.61 2.01 -9.89
C SER A 81 7.77 2.08 -11.17
N ALA A 82 7.67 3.24 -11.81
CA ALA A 82 6.89 3.40 -13.04
C ALA A 82 7.40 2.54 -14.21
N ARG A 83 8.71 2.25 -14.27
CA ARG A 83 9.29 1.36 -15.29
C ARG A 83 9.01 -0.12 -15.03
N LEU A 84 8.82 -0.49 -13.77
CA LEU A 84 8.72 -1.89 -13.36
C LEU A 84 7.27 -2.35 -13.17
N SER A 85 6.35 -1.47 -12.81
CA SER A 85 4.94 -1.81 -12.60
C SER A 85 4.00 -0.61 -12.75
N ASP A 86 2.78 -0.90 -13.17
CA ASP A 86 1.59 -0.04 -13.13
C ASP A 86 0.92 -0.04 -11.74
N HIS A 87 1.28 -0.99 -10.88
CA HIS A 87 0.92 -1.00 -9.46
C HIS A 87 1.94 -0.21 -8.62
N LEU A 88 1.42 0.45 -7.59
CA LEU A 88 2.16 1.26 -6.64
C LEU A 88 2.57 0.41 -5.43
N ILE A 89 3.58 0.85 -4.70
CA ILE A 89 4.15 0.09 -3.59
C ILE A 89 3.30 0.33 -2.35
N VAL A 90 2.62 -0.71 -1.87
CA VAL A 90 1.86 -0.69 -0.60
C VAL A 90 2.76 -1.18 0.54
N THR A 91 2.97 -0.33 1.55
CA THR A 91 3.87 -0.62 2.68
C THR A 91 3.11 -0.61 4.00
N ALA A 92 3.44 -1.53 4.89
CA ALA A 92 2.93 -1.58 6.25
C ALA A 92 4.02 -2.11 7.20
N ASP A 93 4.21 -1.42 8.32
CA ASP A 93 5.06 -1.86 9.41
C ASP A 93 4.19 -2.53 10.48
N LEU A 94 4.45 -3.81 10.74
CA LEU A 94 3.66 -4.62 11.67
C LEU A 94 4.46 -4.92 12.94
N ARG A 95 3.81 -4.80 14.09
CA ARG A 95 4.27 -5.34 15.37
C ARG A 95 3.38 -6.50 15.78
N PHE A 96 3.99 -7.57 16.25
CA PHE A 96 3.30 -8.73 16.80
C PHE A 96 3.48 -8.78 18.32
N ASP A 97 2.41 -9.10 19.03
CA ASP A 97 2.40 -9.21 20.49
C ASP A 97 2.60 -10.67 20.96
#